data_AF-A0A2J8V5Z6-F1
#
_entry.id   AF-A0A2J8V5Z6-F1
#
_cell.length_a   1.000
_cell.length_b   1.000
_cell.length_c   1.000
_cell.angle_alpha   90.00
_cell.angle_beta   90.00
_cell.angle_gamma   90.00
#
_symmetry.space_group_name_H-M   'P 1'
#
loop_
_entity.id
_entity.type
_entity.pdbx_description
1 polymer ?
#
loop_
_entity_poly.entity_id
_entity_poly.type
_entity_poly.pdbx_seq_one_letter_code
_entity_poly.pdbx_strand_id
1 'polypeptide(L)'
;MKSVLLLTTLLVPAHLVAAWSNNYAVDCPQQCDSSECKSSPRCKRTVLDDCGCCRVCAAGRGETCYRTVSGMDGMKCGPGLRCQPSNGE
;
A
#
# COMPACT_ATOMS: atom_id res chain seq x y z
N MET A 1 40.20 29.18 27.01
CA MET A 1 40.88 28.04 26.34
C MET A 1 39.82 27.00 26.00
N LYS A 2 39.65 26.66 24.71
CA LYS A 2 39.04 25.42 24.13
C LYS A 2 37.59 25.11 24.60
N SER A 3 36.53 25.49 23.89
CA SER A 3 36.04 24.96 22.60
C SER A 3 35.97 23.43 22.51
N VAL A 4 34.84 22.95 21.96
CA VAL A 4 34.52 21.56 21.53
C VAL A 4 33.93 20.70 22.68
N LEU A 5 32.68 20.25 22.66
CA LEU A 5 32.02 19.28 21.77
C LEU A 5 30.50 19.58 21.71
N LEU A 6 29.90 19.86 20.55
CA LEU A 6 29.46 18.96 19.47
C LEU A 6 27.96 18.59 19.59
N LEU A 7 27.20 19.19 18.66
CA LEU A 7 25.93 18.77 18.07
C LEU A 7 25.20 17.62 18.78
N THR A 8 24.14 17.95 19.52
CA THR A 8 23.03 17.01 19.69
C THR A 8 22.36 16.83 18.33
N THR A 9 22.79 15.77 17.67
CA THR A 9 22.22 15.10 16.51
C THR A 9 20.72 15.30 16.38
N LEU A 10 20.31 15.78 15.20
CA LEU A 10 18.95 15.64 14.67
C LEU A 10 18.49 14.19 14.82
N LEU A 11 17.69 13.88 15.84
CA LEU A 11 16.80 12.73 15.77
C LEU A 11 15.64 13.15 14.86
N VAL A 12 15.76 12.85 13.58
CA VAL A 12 14.60 12.73 12.70
C VAL A 12 14.11 11.28 12.86
N PRO A 13 12.96 11.01 13.49
CA PRO A 13 12.30 9.74 13.29
C PRO A 13 11.76 9.73 11.85
N ALA A 14 12.57 9.25 10.91
CA ALA A 14 12.21 9.13 9.50
C ALA A 14 11.28 7.93 9.20
N HIS A 15 10.58 7.39 10.20
CA HIS A 15 9.78 6.17 10.04
C HIS A 15 8.45 6.24 10.78
N LEU A 16 7.69 7.32 10.59
CA LEU A 16 6.25 7.29 10.82
C LEU A 16 5.54 7.90 9.62
N VAL A 17 5.73 7.32 8.45
CA VAL A 17 4.64 7.30 7.47
C VAL A 17 3.70 6.17 7.91
N ALA A 18 3.01 6.41 9.03
CA ALA A 18 1.71 5.79 9.24
C ALA A 18 0.79 6.44 8.20
N ALA A 19 0.86 5.95 6.95
CA ALA A 19 -0.14 6.24 5.95
C ALA A 19 -1.42 5.49 6.35
N TRP A 20 -2.03 5.91 7.45
CA TRP A 20 -3.43 5.64 7.71
C TRP A 20 -4.20 6.42 6.66
N SER A 21 -4.63 5.73 5.62
CA SER A 21 -5.57 6.24 4.63
C SER A 21 -6.71 5.24 4.45
N ASN A 22 -7.59 5.26 5.44
CA ASN A 22 -9.04 5.30 5.32
C ASN A 22 -9.72 4.42 4.25
N ASN A 23 -10.54 3.49 4.74
CA ASN A 23 -11.76 2.92 4.15
C ASN A 23 -11.68 1.60 3.37
N TYR A 24 -11.28 0.49 4.00
CA TYR A 24 -11.90 -0.83 3.72
C TYR A 24 -11.94 -1.63 5.02
N ALA A 25 -13.10 -2.23 5.34
CA ALA A 25 -13.31 -3.04 6.54
C ALA A 25 -12.57 -4.37 6.40
N VAL A 26 -11.27 -4.35 6.63
CA VAL A 26 -10.40 -5.51 6.74
C VAL A 26 -9.72 -5.45 8.10
N ASP A 27 -9.79 -6.55 8.87
CA ASP A 27 -9.11 -6.68 10.14
C ASP A 27 -7.60 -6.83 9.88
N CYS A 28 -6.93 -5.70 9.68
CA CYS A 28 -5.50 -5.66 9.44
C CYS A 28 -4.71 -5.85 10.74
N PRO A 29 -3.54 -6.51 10.68
CA PRO A 29 -2.66 -6.60 11.84
C PRO A 29 -2.18 -5.20 12.25
N GLN A 30 -2.00 -5.01 13.56
CA GLN A 30 -1.52 -3.74 14.13
C GLN A 30 -0.12 -3.36 13.59
N GLN A 31 0.69 -4.36 13.25
CA GLN A 31 2.03 -4.19 12.71
C GLN A 31 2.15 -5.01 11.43
N CYS A 32 2.76 -4.40 10.40
CA CYS A 32 3.09 -5.09 9.17
C CYS A 32 4.44 -5.81 9.32
N ASP A 33 4.44 -7.13 9.13
CA ASP A 33 5.66 -7.90 8.91
C ASP A 33 5.78 -8.25 7.42
N SER A 34 6.68 -7.56 6.72
CA SER A 34 6.89 -7.76 5.29
C SER A 34 7.52 -9.12 4.93
N SER A 35 8.14 -9.84 5.88
CA SER A 35 8.66 -11.19 5.60
C SER A 35 7.56 -12.23 5.45
N GLU A 36 6.38 -11.98 6.01
CA GLU A 36 5.21 -12.83 5.86
C GLU A 36 4.50 -12.62 4.51
N CYS A 37 4.92 -11.63 3.73
CA CYS A 37 4.38 -11.42 2.40
C CYS A 37 4.77 -12.55 1.46
N LYS A 38 3.81 -13.01 0.66
CA LYS A 38 4.09 -13.91 -0.46
C LYS A 38 5.15 -13.28 -1.38
N SER A 39 5.94 -14.13 -2.01
CA SER A 39 7.00 -13.73 -2.95
C SER A 39 6.52 -12.68 -3.95
N SER A 40 7.43 -11.78 -4.33
CA SER A 40 7.12 -10.64 -5.21
C SER A 40 6.32 -11.08 -6.44
N PRO A 41 5.14 -10.49 -6.68
CA PRO A 41 4.29 -10.93 -7.77
C PRO A 41 4.90 -10.58 -9.13
N ARG A 42 4.74 -11.47 -10.11
CA ARG A 42 5.23 -11.30 -11.48
C ARG A 42 4.21 -10.55 -12.35
N CYS A 43 4.02 -9.26 -12.09
CA CYS A 43 3.12 -8.41 -12.86
C CYS A 43 3.74 -7.06 -13.20
N LYS A 44 3.22 -6.43 -14.26
CA LYS A 44 3.74 -5.17 -14.80
C LYS A 44 3.64 -4.01 -13.80
N ARG A 45 2.67 -4.06 -12.88
CA ARG A 45 2.38 -3.01 -11.90
C ARG A 45 1.99 -3.63 -10.57
N THR A 46 2.40 -2.97 -9.49
CA THR A 46 2.05 -3.38 -8.13
C THR A 46 1.53 -2.21 -7.31
N VAL A 47 0.71 -2.53 -6.31
CA VAL A 47 0.24 -1.65 -5.24
C VAL A 47 0.37 -2.37 -3.91
N LEU A 48 0.14 -1.67 -2.80
CA LEU A 48 -0.01 -2.32 -1.51
C LEU A 48 -1.39 -3.00 -1.43
N ASP A 49 -1.47 -4.08 -0.67
CA ASP A 49 -2.72 -4.71 -0.25
C ASP A 49 -3.61 -3.72 0.54
N ASP A 50 -4.80 -4.17 0.92
CA ASP A 50 -5.75 -3.32 1.65
C ASP A 50 -5.27 -2.96 3.06
N CYS A 51 -4.27 -3.66 3.59
CA CYS A 51 -3.62 -3.37 4.87
C CYS A 51 -2.38 -2.47 4.74
N GLY A 52 -1.98 -2.11 3.52
CA GLY A 52 -0.78 -1.30 3.30
C GLY A 52 0.54 -2.07 3.51
N CYS A 53 0.53 -3.40 3.56
CA CYS A 53 1.70 -4.20 3.93
C CYS A 53 2.37 -4.85 2.72
N CYS A 54 1.69 -5.79 2.06
CA CYS A 54 2.30 -6.58 1.00
C CYS A 54 2.09 -5.97 -0.39
N ARG A 55 3.07 -6.16 -1.28
CA ARG A 55 2.92 -5.80 -2.69
C ARG A 55 2.09 -6.84 -3.42
N VAL A 56 1.01 -6.39 -4.04
CA VAL A 56 0.09 -7.19 -4.86
C VAL A 56 0.01 -6.63 -6.28
N CYS A 57 -0.49 -7.43 -7.22
CA CYS A 57 -0.70 -6.95 -8.58
C CYS A 57 -1.77 -5.88 -8.66
N ALA A 58 -1.58 -4.98 -9.63
CA ALA A 58 -2.48 -3.87 -9.84
C ALA A 58 -3.03 -3.83 -11.27
N ALA A 59 -4.33 -3.60 -11.39
CA ALA A 59 -5.02 -3.37 -12.65
C ALA A 59 -4.60 -2.03 -13.29
N GLY A 60 -4.36 -2.07 -14.59
CA GLY A 60 -4.25 -0.91 -15.48
C GLY A 60 -5.61 -0.39 -15.95
N ARG A 61 -5.57 0.62 -16.82
CA ARG A 61 -6.77 1.13 -17.49
C ARG A 61 -7.37 0.04 -18.39
N GLY A 62 -8.68 -0.17 -18.28
CA GLY A 62 -9.41 -1.15 -19.08
C GLY A 62 -9.26 -2.60 -18.61
N GLU A 63 -8.47 -2.87 -17.58
CA GLU A 63 -8.38 -4.19 -16.96
C GLU A 63 -9.48 -4.37 -15.91
N THR A 64 -9.93 -5.62 -15.72
CA THR A 64 -10.90 -5.97 -14.67
C THR A 64 -10.36 -5.59 -13.29
N CYS A 65 -11.16 -4.84 -12.55
CA CYS A 65 -10.83 -4.38 -11.21
C CYS A 65 -12.00 -4.57 -10.26
N TYR A 66 -11.71 -4.52 -8.96
CA TYR A 66 -12.74 -4.46 -7.93
C TYR A 66 -12.72 -3.13 -7.18
N ARG A 67 -13.87 -2.77 -6.62
CA ARG A 67 -14.05 -1.56 -5.80
C ARG A 67 -14.03 -1.86 -4.30
N THR A 68 -14.45 -3.06 -3.91
CA THR A 68 -14.50 -3.59 -2.54
C THR A 68 -14.10 -5.07 -2.55
N VAL A 69 -13.66 -5.59 -1.39
CA VAL A 69 -13.31 -7.02 -1.19
C VAL A 69 -14.43 -8.01 -1.56
N SER A 70 -15.67 -7.54 -1.75
CA SER A 70 -16.82 -8.38 -2.09
C SER A 70 -16.90 -8.83 -3.57
N GLY A 71 -15.94 -8.44 -4.41
CA GLY A 71 -15.82 -8.89 -5.81
C GLY A 71 -14.45 -9.46 -6.07
N MET A 72 -14.24 -10.74 -5.74
CA MET A 72 -12.92 -11.37 -5.67
C MET A 72 -12.26 -11.68 -7.03
N ASP A 73 -12.92 -11.39 -8.15
CA ASP A 73 -12.42 -11.73 -9.50
C ASP A 73 -11.59 -10.60 -10.17
N GLY A 74 -11.29 -9.51 -9.45
CA GLY A 74 -10.54 -8.37 -9.96
C GLY A 74 -9.20 -8.13 -9.27
N MET A 75 -8.34 -7.30 -9.86
CA MET A 75 -7.19 -6.71 -9.15
C MET A 75 -7.51 -5.32 -8.61
N LYS A 76 -6.80 -4.87 -7.59
CA LYS A 76 -6.87 -3.49 -7.12
C LYS A 76 -6.32 -2.56 -8.21
N CYS A 77 -6.93 -1.41 -8.43
CA CYS A 77 -6.42 -0.45 -9.42
C CYS A 77 -5.01 0.05 -9.06
N GLY A 78 -4.18 0.26 -10.08
CA GLY A 78 -2.86 0.88 -9.95
C GLY A 78 -2.91 2.34 -9.47
N PRO A 79 -1.75 2.93 -9.15
CA PRO A 79 -1.68 4.30 -8.64
C PRO A 79 -2.37 5.31 -9.57
N GLY A 80 -3.21 6.17 -9.01
CA GLY A 80 -3.94 7.19 -9.76
C GLY A 80 -5.15 6.67 -10.55
N LEU A 81 -5.51 5.40 -10.41
CA LEU A 81 -6.69 4.79 -11.04
C LEU A 81 -7.77 4.48 -9.99
N ARG A 82 -9.03 4.44 -10.44
CA ARG A 82 -10.18 4.05 -9.62
C ARG A 82 -11.05 3.09 -10.41
N CYS A 83 -11.57 2.07 -9.74
CA CYS A 83 -12.48 1.12 -10.36
C CYS A 83 -13.86 1.75 -10.51
N GLN A 84 -14.43 1.69 -11.71
CA GLN A 84 -15.78 2.15 -12.01
C GLN A 84 -16.66 0.93 -12.30
N PRO A 85 -17.95 0.94 -11.91
CA PRO A 85 -18.88 -0.07 -12.35
C PRO A 85 -18.89 -0.07 -13.88
N SER A 86 -18.85 -1.25 -14.49
CA SER A 86 -19.23 -1.36 -15.90
C SER A 86 -20.67 -0.91 -15.99
N ASN A 87 -20.96 0.16 -16.73
CA ASN A 87 -22.32 0.48 -17.13
C ASN A 87 -22.77 -0.71 -17.98
N GLY A 88 -23.53 -1.63 -17.39
CA GLY A 88 -23.95 -2.85 -18.07
C GLY A 88 -24.58 -2.51 -19.42
N GLU A 89 -24.15 -3.24 -20.45
CA GLU A 89 -25.05 -3.59 -21.55
C GLU A 89 -26.08 -4.60 -21.05
#